data_AF-G8SJE2-F1
#
_entry.id   AF-G8SJE2-F1
#
_cell.length_a   1.000
_cell.length_b   1.000
_cell.length_c   1.000
_cell.angle_alpha   90.00
_cell.angle_beta   90.00
_cell.angle_gamma   90.00
#
_symmetry.space_group_name_H-M   'P 1'
#
loop_
_entity.id
_entity.type
_entity.pdbx_description
1 polymer ?
#
loop_
_entity_poly.entity_id
_entity_poly.type
_entity_poly.pdbx_seq_one_letter_code
_entity_poly.pdbx_strand_id
1 'polypeptide(L)'
;MPAVTIDEQQLRTAGPVSLAVKVPQITAMFWVIKVLTTGMGETASDFFAKTIDPPVAVGITGLALAAALIVQLRSRRYRTGVYWFAVVMVSVFGTMAADVLHVGLGIPYPVSTVAFSLALVVVLVTWYLSERTLSIHTVTHGRPELFYWATVLVTFALGTAGGDLTATTLRWGYLPSGLVFAAALIVALVGYLGSRRGPAVQAAA
;
A
#
# COMPACT_ATOMS: atom_id res chain seq x y z
N MET A 1 -5.63 -50.57 -16.00
CA MET A 1 -5.36 -49.28 -15.34
C MET A 1 -4.99 -48.29 -16.42
N PRO A 2 -5.86 -47.36 -16.83
CA PRO A 2 -5.51 -46.40 -17.87
C PRO A 2 -4.54 -45.36 -17.27
N ALA A 3 -3.43 -45.13 -17.97
CA ALA A 3 -2.46 -44.11 -17.62
C ALA A 3 -3.14 -42.73 -17.68
N VAL A 4 -3.16 -42.02 -16.56
CA VAL A 4 -3.53 -40.61 -16.50
C VAL A 4 -2.51 -39.84 -17.33
N THR A 5 -2.88 -39.54 -18.57
CA THR A 5 -2.14 -38.63 -19.44
C THR A 5 -2.41 -37.24 -18.90
N ILE A 6 -1.47 -36.71 -18.11
CA ILE A 6 -1.52 -35.31 -17.70
C ILE A 6 -1.29 -34.49 -18.97
N ASP A 7 -2.35 -33.82 -19.41
CA ASP A 7 -2.35 -32.96 -20.59
C ASP A 7 -1.35 -31.83 -20.37
N GLU A 8 -0.24 -31.82 -21.13
CA GLU A 8 0.76 -30.76 -21.08
C GLU A 8 0.16 -29.37 -21.39
N GLN A 9 -1.03 -29.31 -22.00
CA GLN A 9 -1.76 -28.05 -22.18
C GLN A 9 -2.22 -27.43 -20.86
N GLN A 10 -2.51 -28.22 -19.82
CA GLN A 10 -2.85 -27.70 -18.50
C GLN A 10 -1.64 -27.10 -17.76
N LEU A 11 -0.41 -27.54 -18.06
CA LEU A 11 0.80 -26.89 -17.50
C LEU A 11 1.09 -25.53 -18.14
N ARG A 12 0.56 -25.27 -19.35
CA ARG A 12 0.79 -24.03 -20.12
C ARG A 12 -0.17 -22.89 -19.76
N THR A 13 -1.20 -23.15 -18.94
CA THR A 13 -2.20 -22.13 -18.52
C THR A 13 -1.84 -21.39 -17.23
N ALA A 14 -0.66 -21.64 -16.64
CA ALA A 14 -0.04 -20.67 -15.74
C ALA A 14 0.42 -19.48 -16.59
N GLY A 15 -0.50 -18.56 -16.89
CA GLY A 15 -0.27 -17.42 -17.77
C GLY A 15 0.99 -16.66 -17.36
N PRO A 16 1.81 -16.22 -18.34
CA PRO A 16 3.05 -15.51 -18.04
C PRO A 16 2.73 -14.29 -17.19
N VAL A 17 3.50 -14.09 -16.10
CA VAL A 17 3.55 -12.79 -15.42
C VAL A 17 3.83 -11.76 -16.50
N SER A 18 2.83 -10.93 -16.81
CA SER A 18 2.96 -9.92 -17.86
C SER A 18 4.16 -9.05 -17.52
N LEU A 19 5.17 -9.02 -18.42
CA LEU A 19 6.37 -8.18 -18.28
C LEU A 19 6.04 -6.67 -18.21
N ALA A 20 4.77 -6.30 -18.43
CA ALA A 20 4.27 -4.94 -18.33
C ALA A 20 3.82 -4.55 -16.90
N VAL A 21 3.67 -5.52 -15.98
CA VAL A 21 3.26 -5.23 -14.59
C VAL A 21 4.35 -4.45 -13.86
N LYS A 22 3.97 -3.33 -13.25
CA LYS A 22 4.89 -2.38 -12.60
C LYS A 22 4.93 -2.46 -11.07
N VAL A 23 4.39 -3.54 -10.50
CA VAL A 23 4.29 -3.76 -9.05
C VAL A 23 5.08 -5.02 -8.69
N PRO A 24 5.82 -5.04 -7.56
CA PRO A 24 6.51 -6.24 -7.10
C PRO A 24 5.56 -7.41 -6.85
N GLN A 25 6.08 -8.62 -6.99
CA GLN A 25 5.38 -9.81 -6.51
C GLN A 25 5.23 -9.76 -4.99
N ILE A 26 4.04 -10.10 -4.49
CA ILE A 26 3.75 -10.17 -3.05
C ILE A 26 4.34 -11.46 -2.50
N THR A 27 5.62 -11.42 -2.16
CA THR A 27 6.36 -12.51 -1.48
C THR A 27 6.57 -12.19 0.00
N ALA A 28 7.14 -13.12 0.77
CA ALA A 28 7.55 -12.83 2.16
C ALA A 28 8.52 -11.63 2.22
N MET A 29 9.46 -11.54 1.27
CA MET A 29 10.42 -10.45 1.18
C MET A 29 9.74 -9.10 0.90
N PHE A 30 8.66 -9.08 0.11
CA PHE A 30 7.86 -7.86 -0.10
C PHE A 30 7.35 -7.32 1.24
N TRP A 31 6.81 -8.18 2.10
CA TRP A 31 6.29 -7.77 3.41
C TRP A 31 7.40 -7.30 4.35
N VAL A 32 8.54 -7.99 4.37
CA VAL A 32 9.72 -7.57 5.16
C VAL A 32 10.16 -6.17 4.74
N ILE A 33 10.38 -5.94 3.43
CA ILE A 33 10.81 -4.62 2.94
C ILE A 33 9.73 -3.58 3.24
N LYS A 34 8.45 -3.89 3.03
CA LYS A 34 7.35 -2.96 3.30
C LYS A 34 7.36 -2.49 4.75
N VAL A 35 7.44 -3.40 5.71
CA VAL A 35 7.49 -3.08 7.15
C VAL A 35 8.73 -2.24 7.48
N LEU A 36 9.91 -2.63 6.97
CA LEU A 36 11.15 -1.88 7.18
C LEU A 36 11.04 -0.45 6.62
N THR A 37 10.50 -0.29 5.41
CA THR A 37 10.36 1.04 4.78
C THR A 37 9.39 1.94 5.53
N THR A 38 8.33 1.38 6.12
CA THR A 38 7.38 2.15 6.94
C THR A 38 8.04 2.67 8.23
N GLY A 39 8.69 1.80 9.01
CA GLY A 39 9.35 2.21 10.24
C GLY A 39 10.55 3.15 10.01
N MET A 40 11.31 2.91 8.94
CA MET A 40 12.39 3.81 8.52
C MET A 40 11.85 5.18 8.10
N GLY A 41 10.71 5.21 7.38
CA GLY A 41 10.10 6.46 6.94
C GLY A 41 9.67 7.35 8.11
N GLU A 42 9.03 6.75 9.12
CA GLU A 42 8.67 7.41 10.39
C GLU A 42 9.90 7.99 11.10
N THR A 43 10.98 7.21 11.20
CA THR A 43 12.20 7.67 11.86
C THR A 43 12.86 8.82 11.09
N ALA A 44 12.81 8.77 9.75
CA ALA A 44 13.35 9.82 8.89
C ALA A 44 12.51 11.11 8.94
N SER A 45 11.17 11.01 8.95
CA SER A 45 10.30 12.18 9.13
C SER A 45 10.57 12.87 10.46
N ASP A 46 10.69 12.09 11.53
CA ASP A 46 11.04 12.56 12.87
C ASP A 46 12.37 13.30 12.89
N PHE A 47 13.40 12.73 12.24
CA PHE A 47 14.70 13.35 12.13
C PHE A 47 14.64 14.69 11.39
N PHE A 48 13.92 14.75 10.27
CA PHE A 48 13.76 15.99 9.50
C PHE A 48 12.98 17.05 10.29
N ALA A 49 11.88 16.70 10.94
CA ALA A 49 11.07 17.63 11.73
C ALA A 49 11.84 18.22 12.92
N LYS A 50 12.84 17.51 13.45
CA LYS A 50 13.70 17.97 14.56
C LYS A 50 14.92 18.76 14.08
N THR A 51 15.35 18.59 12.83
CA THR A 51 16.62 19.14 12.31
C THR A 51 16.40 20.35 11.39
N ILE A 52 15.26 20.42 10.71
CA ILE A 52 14.90 21.45 9.74
C ILE A 52 13.55 22.04 10.14
N ASP A 53 13.33 23.32 9.85
CA ASP A 53 12.02 23.95 10.01
C ASP A 53 10.89 23.10 9.37
N PRO A 54 9.82 22.73 10.10
CA PRO A 54 8.86 21.73 9.62
C PRO A 54 8.20 22.08 8.27
N PRO A 55 7.74 23.32 8.00
CA PRO A 55 7.28 23.73 6.68
C PRO A 55 8.30 23.47 5.55
N VAL A 56 9.58 23.77 5.79
CA VAL A 56 10.65 23.54 4.82
C VAL A 56 10.88 22.05 4.60
N ALA A 57 10.92 21.27 5.67
CA ALA A 57 11.11 19.83 5.61
C ALA A 57 9.97 19.13 4.85
N VAL A 58 8.71 19.54 5.07
CA VAL A 58 7.54 19.08 4.32
C VAL A 58 7.64 19.46 2.85
N GLY A 59 8.07 20.70 2.54
CA GLY A 59 8.28 21.14 1.17
C GLY A 59 9.32 20.30 0.43
N ILE A 60 10.48 20.06 1.05
CA ILE A 60 11.58 19.28 0.46
C ILE A 60 11.14 17.82 0.23
N THR A 61 10.55 17.19 1.24
CA THR A 61 10.11 15.78 1.14
C THR A 61 8.94 15.63 0.17
N GLY A 62 8.05 16.62 0.07
CA GLY A 62 6.97 16.66 -0.92
C GLY A 62 7.49 16.77 -2.35
N LEU A 63 8.49 17.64 -2.59
CA LEU A 63 9.16 17.73 -3.88
C LEU A 63 9.91 16.43 -4.24
N ALA A 64 10.57 15.81 -3.27
CA ALA A 64 11.25 14.53 -3.45
C ALA A 64 10.26 13.39 -3.79
N LEU A 65 9.12 13.33 -3.11
CA LEU A 65 8.04 12.40 -3.42
C LEU A 65 7.49 12.64 -4.83
N ALA A 66 7.21 13.90 -5.19
CA ALA A 66 6.73 14.24 -6.52
C ALA A 66 7.72 13.80 -7.61
N ALA A 67 9.02 14.05 -7.41
CA ALA A 67 10.07 13.59 -8.31
C ALA A 67 10.12 12.05 -8.40
N ALA A 68 10.05 11.35 -7.26
CA ALA A 68 10.02 9.89 -7.21
C ALA A 68 8.85 9.30 -7.99
N LEU A 69 7.65 9.85 -7.80
CA LEU A 69 6.43 9.44 -8.52
C LEU A 69 6.53 9.76 -10.00
N ILE A 70 7.06 10.93 -10.41
CA ILE A 70 7.26 11.26 -11.82
C ILE A 70 8.21 10.26 -12.48
N VAL A 71 9.33 9.92 -11.84
CA VAL A 71 10.29 8.93 -12.36
C VAL A 71 9.64 7.55 -12.45
N GLN A 72 8.89 7.14 -11.42
CA GLN A 72 8.16 5.88 -11.41
C GLN A 72 7.14 5.81 -12.54
N LEU A 73 6.28 6.83 -12.68
CA LEU A 73 5.23 6.89 -13.70
C LEU A 73 5.82 6.92 -15.12
N ARG A 74 6.94 7.62 -15.34
CA ARG A 74 7.64 7.66 -16.63
C ARG A 74 8.36 6.35 -17.00
N SER A 75 8.71 5.53 -16.02
CA SER A 75 9.38 4.25 -16.29
C SER A 75 8.43 3.31 -17.05
N ARG A 76 8.83 2.74 -18.18
CA ARG A 76 7.97 1.80 -18.93
C ARG A 76 7.98 0.37 -18.37
N ARG A 77 8.84 0.08 -17.40
CA ARG A 77 9.02 -1.24 -16.79
C ARG A 77 9.16 -1.13 -15.29
N TYR A 78 8.87 -2.22 -14.58
CA TYR A 78 9.18 -2.32 -13.16
C TYR A 78 10.70 -2.15 -12.93
N ARG A 79 11.06 -1.21 -12.07
CA ARG A 79 12.44 -1.01 -11.60
C ARG A 79 12.40 -1.01 -10.07
N THR A 80 12.96 -2.05 -9.47
CA THR A 80 12.92 -2.28 -8.01
C THR A 80 13.35 -1.04 -7.22
N GLY A 81 14.48 -0.43 -7.58
CA GLY A 81 14.98 0.76 -6.87
C GLY A 81 14.05 1.97 -6.97
N VAL A 82 13.47 2.22 -8.14
CA VAL A 82 12.56 3.37 -8.35
C VAL A 82 11.27 3.18 -7.57
N TYR A 83 10.68 1.98 -7.65
CA TYR A 83 9.44 1.65 -6.94
C TYR A 83 9.62 1.77 -5.42
N TRP A 84 10.66 1.14 -4.87
CA TRP A 84 10.87 1.17 -3.42
C TRP A 84 11.31 2.54 -2.92
N PHE A 85 12.05 3.31 -3.72
CA PHE A 85 12.33 4.71 -3.40
C PHE A 85 11.04 5.53 -3.31
N ALA A 86 10.12 5.38 -4.26
CA ALA A 86 8.81 6.03 -4.18
C ALA A 86 8.02 5.58 -2.94
N VAL A 87 8.04 4.28 -2.59
CA VAL A 87 7.40 3.79 -1.35
C VAL A 87 8.02 4.41 -0.10
N VAL A 88 9.35 4.56 -0.04
CA VAL A 88 10.04 5.23 1.07
C VAL A 88 9.64 6.70 1.15
N MET A 89 9.62 7.40 0.02
CA MET A 89 9.19 8.82 -0.01
C MET A 89 7.73 8.99 0.38
N VAL A 90 6.84 8.06 0.01
CA VAL A 90 5.46 8.03 0.51
C VAL A 90 5.46 7.94 2.03
N SER A 91 6.32 7.09 2.59
CA SER A 91 6.39 6.92 4.04
C SER A 91 6.89 8.16 4.77
N VAL A 92 7.99 8.75 4.31
CA VAL A 92 8.58 9.95 4.93
C VAL A 92 7.61 11.14 4.82
N PHE A 93 7.18 11.47 3.61
CA PHE A 93 6.29 12.62 3.40
C PHE A 93 4.91 12.39 4.04
N GLY A 94 4.39 11.17 3.97
CA GLY A 94 3.08 10.84 4.52
C GLY A 94 3.00 11.06 6.02
N THR A 95 4.01 10.64 6.78
CA THR A 95 4.07 10.91 8.22
C THR A 95 4.17 12.41 8.47
N MET A 96 5.08 13.12 7.80
CA MET A 96 5.22 14.57 8.00
C MET A 96 3.94 15.35 7.68
N ALA A 97 3.24 14.96 6.61
CA ALA A 97 1.97 15.59 6.24
C ALA A 97 0.88 15.32 7.29
N ALA A 98 0.83 14.12 7.86
CA ALA A 98 -0.10 13.78 8.94
C ALA A 98 0.18 14.62 10.20
N ASP A 99 1.46 14.76 10.57
CA ASP A 99 1.88 15.58 11.72
C ASP A 99 1.51 17.05 11.52
N VAL A 100 1.72 17.62 10.34
CA VAL A 100 1.32 19.01 10.08
C VAL A 100 -0.19 19.18 10.15
N LEU A 101 -0.99 18.24 9.63
CA LEU A 101 -2.45 18.31 9.72
C LEU A 101 -2.92 18.26 11.18
N HIS A 102 -2.36 17.36 12.00
CA HIS A 102 -2.82 17.18 13.37
C HIS A 102 -2.20 18.18 14.35
N VAL A 103 -0.87 18.26 14.38
CA VAL A 103 -0.10 19.09 15.31
C VAL A 103 -0.06 20.55 14.86
N GLY A 104 0.15 20.78 13.56
CA GLY A 104 0.26 22.14 13.00
C GLY A 104 -1.09 22.83 12.83
N LEU A 105 -2.08 22.14 12.25
CA LEU A 105 -3.40 22.70 11.94
C LEU A 105 -4.48 22.32 12.96
N GLY A 106 -4.18 21.47 13.94
CA GLY A 106 -5.12 21.08 14.99
C GLY A 106 -6.25 20.16 14.52
N ILE A 107 -6.13 19.52 13.36
CA ILE A 107 -7.21 18.67 12.81
C ILE A 107 -7.27 17.35 13.60
N PRO A 108 -8.37 17.00 14.26
CA PRO A 108 -8.45 15.79 15.08
C PRO A 108 -8.27 14.49 14.27
N TYR A 109 -7.57 13.50 14.82
CA TYR A 109 -7.38 12.18 14.18
C TYR A 109 -8.68 11.47 13.76
N PRO A 110 -9.82 11.54 14.50
CA PRO A 110 -11.06 10.95 14.01
C PRO A 110 -11.51 11.56 12.67
N VAL A 111 -11.34 12.87 12.50
CA VAL A 111 -11.74 13.60 11.30
C VAL A 111 -10.86 13.19 10.12
N SER A 112 -9.54 13.19 10.29
CA SER A 112 -8.62 12.76 9.22
C SER A 112 -8.81 11.28 8.86
N THR A 113 -9.02 10.41 9.85
CA THR A 113 -9.28 8.97 9.63
C THR A 113 -10.54 8.74 8.80
N VAL A 114 -11.65 9.41 9.13
CA VAL A 114 -12.90 9.33 8.35
C VAL A 114 -12.69 9.91 6.94
N ALA A 115 -12.03 11.06 6.83
CA ALA A 115 -11.76 11.69 5.54
C ALA A 115 -10.91 10.79 4.61
N PHE A 116 -9.83 10.20 5.12
CA PHE A 116 -8.99 9.29 4.34
C PHE A 116 -9.71 7.97 4.03
N SER A 117 -10.58 7.49 4.92
CA SER A 117 -11.42 6.32 4.63
C SER A 117 -12.38 6.59 3.46
N LEU A 118 -13.04 7.74 3.46
CA LEU A 118 -13.92 8.16 2.35
C LEU A 118 -13.13 8.37 1.07
N ALA A 119 -11.97 9.02 1.14
CA ALA A 119 -11.08 9.20 0.00
C ALA A 119 -10.64 7.85 -0.58
N LEU A 120 -10.33 6.86 0.27
CA LEU A 120 -9.96 5.52 -0.16
C LEU A 120 -11.11 4.84 -0.91
N VAL A 121 -12.34 4.93 -0.38
CA VAL A 121 -13.54 4.42 -1.07
C VAL A 121 -13.70 5.09 -2.43
N VAL A 122 -13.57 6.42 -2.51
CA VAL A 122 -13.67 7.15 -3.79
C VAL A 122 -12.62 6.68 -4.79
N VAL A 123 -11.35 6.53 -4.37
CA VAL A 123 -10.28 6.04 -5.25
C VAL A 123 -10.58 4.63 -5.75
N LEU A 124 -10.97 3.72 -4.86
CA LEU A 124 -11.25 2.32 -5.22
C LEU A 124 -12.49 2.20 -6.12
N VAL A 125 -13.56 2.94 -5.84
CA VAL A 125 -14.77 2.97 -6.68
C VAL A 125 -14.43 3.54 -8.05
N THR A 126 -13.71 4.66 -8.12
CA THR A 126 -13.32 5.27 -9.40
C THR A 126 -12.41 4.35 -10.21
N TRP A 127 -11.49 3.64 -9.55
CA TRP A 127 -10.66 2.62 -10.19
C TRP A 127 -11.54 1.50 -10.75
N TYR A 128 -12.42 0.90 -9.93
CA TYR A 128 -13.29 -0.18 -10.38
C TYR A 128 -14.21 0.25 -11.53
N LEU A 129 -14.78 1.45 -11.50
CA LEU A 129 -15.62 1.95 -12.58
C LEU A 129 -14.83 2.17 -13.89
N SER A 130 -13.56 2.57 -13.79
CA SER A 130 -12.69 2.86 -14.94
C SER A 130 -12.08 1.61 -15.57
N GLU A 131 -11.56 0.70 -14.75
CA GLU A 131 -10.79 -0.47 -15.21
C GLU A 131 -11.58 -1.78 -15.10
N ARG A 132 -12.74 -1.78 -14.43
CA ARG A 132 -13.58 -2.96 -14.13
C ARG A 132 -12.82 -4.09 -13.43
N THR A 133 -11.70 -3.77 -12.79
CA THR A 133 -10.88 -4.67 -11.99
C THR A 133 -10.14 -3.88 -10.92
N LEU A 134 -9.97 -4.48 -9.75
CA LEU A 134 -9.10 -3.97 -8.67
C LEU A 134 -7.83 -4.83 -8.54
N SER A 135 -7.54 -5.65 -9.55
CA SER A 135 -6.37 -6.53 -9.52
C SER A 135 -5.08 -5.72 -9.64
N ILE A 136 -4.20 -5.86 -8.65
CA ILE A 136 -2.85 -5.31 -8.72
C ILE A 136 -2.00 -5.97 -9.82
N HIS A 137 -2.37 -7.17 -10.27
CA HIS A 137 -1.67 -7.92 -11.30
C HIS A 137 -1.91 -7.36 -12.71
N THR A 138 -2.81 -6.39 -12.86
CA THR A 138 -3.06 -5.69 -14.13
C THR A 138 -2.51 -4.25 -14.12
N VAL A 139 -1.78 -3.87 -13.07
CA VAL A 139 -1.18 -2.53 -12.96
C VAL A 139 0.00 -2.40 -13.92
N THR A 140 -0.31 -1.83 -15.08
CA THR A 140 0.61 -1.48 -16.16
C THR A 140 0.73 0.04 -16.28
N HIS A 141 1.61 0.52 -17.16
CA HIS A 141 1.82 1.95 -17.38
C HIS A 141 0.53 2.67 -17.81
N GLY A 142 0.23 3.83 -17.22
CA GLY A 142 -0.91 4.68 -17.58
C GLY A 142 -1.92 4.86 -16.45
N ARG A 143 -3.21 4.78 -16.76
CA ARG A 143 -4.31 5.03 -15.80
C ARG A 143 -4.33 4.04 -14.61
N PRO A 144 -4.15 2.72 -14.79
CA PRO A 144 -4.12 1.77 -13.67
C PRO A 144 -3.01 2.09 -12.66
N GLU A 145 -1.86 2.56 -13.14
CA GLU A 145 -0.74 2.94 -12.27
C GLU A 145 -1.05 4.20 -11.44
N LEU A 146 -1.80 5.16 -11.97
CA LEU A 146 -2.24 6.33 -11.20
C LEU A 146 -3.17 5.92 -10.06
N PHE A 147 -4.16 5.06 -10.33
CA PHE A 147 -5.04 4.54 -9.28
C PHE A 147 -4.28 3.73 -8.23
N TYR A 148 -3.30 2.95 -8.65
CA TYR A 148 -2.43 2.22 -7.75
C TYR A 148 -1.67 3.16 -6.80
N TRP A 149 -0.99 4.18 -7.32
CA TRP A 149 -0.24 5.12 -6.46
C TRP A 149 -1.15 6.01 -5.61
N ALA A 150 -2.31 6.41 -6.13
CA ALA A 150 -3.32 7.11 -5.33
C ALA A 150 -3.80 6.23 -4.16
N THR A 151 -4.05 4.94 -4.41
CA THR A 151 -4.41 3.98 -3.36
C THR A 151 -3.28 3.86 -2.34
N VAL A 152 -2.03 3.74 -2.77
CA VAL A 152 -0.87 3.67 -1.87
C VAL A 152 -0.73 4.91 -0.99
N LEU A 153 -0.90 6.11 -1.55
CA LEU A 153 -0.84 7.38 -0.81
C LEU A 153 -1.96 7.48 0.23
N VAL A 154 -3.22 7.23 -0.19
CA VAL A 154 -4.38 7.37 0.69
C VAL A 154 -4.39 6.30 1.79
N THR A 155 -4.04 5.05 1.46
CA THR A 155 -3.92 3.98 2.47
C THR A 155 -2.78 4.24 3.45
N PHE A 156 -1.68 4.85 3.01
CA PHE A 156 -0.61 5.25 3.91
C PHE A 156 -1.11 6.33 4.89
N ALA A 157 -1.71 7.40 4.39
CA ALA A 157 -2.23 8.48 5.23
C ALA A 157 -3.35 7.98 6.19
N LEU A 158 -4.23 7.10 5.72
CA LEU A 158 -5.22 6.42 6.56
C LEU A 158 -4.57 5.57 7.65
N GLY A 159 -3.48 4.86 7.32
CA GLY A 159 -2.72 4.04 8.25
C GLY A 159 -2.11 4.86 9.38
N THR A 160 -1.47 5.99 9.06
CA THR A 160 -0.93 6.92 10.06
C THR A 160 -2.05 7.50 10.93
N ALA A 161 -3.08 8.08 10.32
CA ALA A 161 -4.19 8.68 11.06
C ALA A 161 -4.93 7.68 11.97
N GLY A 162 -5.23 6.48 11.47
CA GLY A 162 -5.88 5.43 12.24
C GLY A 162 -4.97 4.82 13.32
N GLY A 163 -3.68 4.71 13.03
CA GLY A 163 -2.65 4.31 13.99
C GLY A 163 -2.60 5.28 15.17
N ASP A 164 -2.41 6.57 14.89
CA ASP A 164 -2.36 7.60 15.92
C ASP A 164 -3.68 7.80 16.64
N LEU A 165 -4.82 7.67 15.95
CA LEU A 165 -6.14 7.68 16.57
C LEU A 165 -6.21 6.63 17.69
N THR A 166 -5.85 5.39 17.39
CA THR A 166 -5.92 4.30 18.38
C THR A 166 -4.85 4.44 19.47
N ALA A 167 -3.62 4.80 19.10
CA ALA A 167 -2.51 4.89 20.02
C ALA A 167 -2.65 6.07 20.99
N THR A 168 -2.99 7.25 20.47
CA THR A 168 -2.98 8.52 21.22
C THR A 168 -4.37 8.92 21.71
N THR A 169 -5.38 8.90 20.84
CA THR A 169 -6.73 9.40 21.18
C THR A 169 -7.51 8.38 22.01
N LEU A 170 -7.47 7.10 21.63
CA LEU A 170 -8.05 6.01 22.44
C LEU A 170 -7.12 5.56 23.59
N ARG A 171 -5.90 6.08 23.63
CA ARG A 171 -4.89 5.83 24.67
C ARG A 171 -4.49 4.36 24.84
N TRP A 172 -4.55 3.58 23.76
CA TRP A 172 -4.11 2.18 23.80
C TRP A 172 -2.58 2.04 23.77
N GLY A 173 -1.87 3.07 23.29
CA GLY A 173 -0.44 3.02 23.03
C GLY A 173 -0.09 2.32 21.70
N TYR A 174 1.11 2.61 21.17
CA TYR A 174 1.53 2.17 19.83
C TYR A 174 1.64 0.64 19.69
N LEU A 175 2.14 -0.06 20.71
CA LEU A 175 2.33 -1.52 20.65
C LEU A 175 0.98 -2.27 20.61
N PRO A 176 0.03 -2.03 21.52
CA PRO A 176 -1.29 -2.67 21.44
C PRO A 176 -2.04 -2.32 20.14
N SER A 177 -2.00 -1.06 19.70
CA SER A 177 -2.56 -0.65 18.41
C SER A 177 -1.97 -1.46 17.25
N GLY A 178 -0.65 -1.54 17.16
CA GLY A 178 0.04 -2.31 16.13
C GLY A 178 -0.36 -3.79 16.10
N LEU A 179 -0.52 -4.42 17.27
CA LEU A 179 -0.97 -5.81 17.37
C LEU A 179 -2.40 -6.01 16.84
N VAL A 180 -3.32 -5.07 17.12
CA VAL A 180 -4.70 -5.13 16.61
C VAL A 180 -4.72 -5.02 15.09
N PHE A 181 -3.97 -4.09 14.50
CA PHE A 181 -3.87 -3.98 13.04
C PHE A 181 -3.19 -5.20 12.40
N ALA A 182 -2.15 -5.75 13.03
CA ALA A 182 -1.52 -6.99 12.58
C ALA A 182 -2.51 -8.17 12.59
N ALA A 183 -3.30 -8.30 13.66
CA ALA A 183 -4.36 -9.32 13.75
C ALA A 183 -5.42 -9.13 12.65
N ALA A 184 -5.85 -7.90 12.38
CA ALA A 184 -6.79 -7.60 11.29
C ALA A 184 -6.23 -8.01 9.91
N LEU A 185 -4.95 -7.76 9.65
CA LEU A 185 -4.28 -8.21 8.42
C LEU A 185 -4.20 -9.74 8.32
N ILE A 186 -3.94 -10.43 9.43
CA ILE A 186 -3.94 -11.91 9.48
C ILE A 186 -5.34 -12.45 9.20
N VAL A 187 -6.39 -11.86 9.76
CA VAL A 187 -7.79 -12.26 9.50
C VAL A 187 -8.12 -12.08 8.01
N ALA A 188 -7.73 -10.95 7.41
CA ALA A 188 -7.91 -10.71 5.99
C ALA A 188 -7.16 -11.75 5.12
N LEU A 189 -5.92 -12.09 5.51
CA LEU A 189 -5.12 -13.12 4.85
C LEU A 189 -5.78 -14.50 4.95
N VAL A 190 -6.25 -14.90 6.13
CA VAL A 190 -6.94 -16.18 6.34
C VAL A 190 -8.23 -16.23 5.53
N GLY A 191 -9.01 -15.15 5.52
CA GLY A 191 -10.22 -15.04 4.69
C GLY A 191 -9.91 -15.19 3.19
N TYR A 192 -8.83 -14.57 2.71
CA TYR A 192 -8.35 -14.72 1.34
C TYR A 192 -7.88 -16.15 1.02
N LEU A 193 -7.18 -16.81 1.93
CA LEU A 193 -6.77 -18.21 1.74
C LEU A 193 -7.96 -19.17 1.77
N GLY A 194 -8.99 -18.86 2.58
CA GLY A 194 -10.25 -19.59 2.63
C GLY A 194 -11.06 -19.45 1.35
N SER A 195 -11.17 -18.24 0.79
CA SER A 195 -11.91 -17.99 -0.45
C SER A 195 -11.28 -18.67 -1.66
N ARG A 196 -9.96 -18.87 -1.67
CA ARG A 196 -9.26 -19.69 -2.68
C ARG A 196 -9.52 -21.20 -2.58
N ARG A 197 -10.05 -21.70 -1.45
CA ARG A 197 -10.31 -23.13 -1.20
C ARG A 197 -11.77 -23.55 -1.44
N GLY A 198 -12.70 -22.63 -1.72
CA GLY A 198 -14.09 -22.93 -2.12
C GLY A 198 -14.27 -23.08 -3.64
N PRO A 199 -15.47 -23.42 -4.12
CA PRO A 199 -15.98 -24.75 -4.51
C PRO A 199 -15.22 -25.51 -5.63
N ALA A 200 -13.96 -25.20 -5.94
CA ALA A 200 -13.19 -25.98 -6.92
C ALA A 200 -12.70 -27.36 -6.41
N VAL A 201 -12.75 -27.61 -5.09
CA VAL A 201 -12.26 -28.87 -4.47
C VAL A 201 -13.39 -29.83 -4.11
N GLN A 202 -14.66 -29.38 -4.06
CA GLN A 202 -15.81 -30.26 -3.74
C GLN A 202 -16.38 -30.99 -4.97
N ALA A 203 -15.91 -30.69 -6.18
CA ALA A 203 -16.31 -31.39 -7.40
C ALA A 203 -15.43 -32.63 -7.72
N ALA A 204 -14.53 -33.01 -6.81
CA ALA A 204 -13.57 -34.11 -7.01
C ALA A 204 -13.49 -35.07 -5.80
N ALA A 205 -14.54 -35.16 -4.98
CA ALA A 205 -14.66 -36.13 -3.90
C ALA A 205 -15.87 -37.04 -4.11
#